data_AF-A0A928D3Z3-F1
#
_entry.id   AF-A0A928D3Z3-F1
#
_cell.length_a   1.000
_cell.length_b   1.000
_cell.length_c   1.000
_cell.angle_alpha   90.00
_cell.angle_beta   90.00
_cell.angle_gamma   90.00
#
_symmetry.space_group_name_H-M   'P 1'
#
loop_
_entity.id
_entity.type
_entity.pdbx_description
1 polymer ?
#
loop_
_entity_poly.entity_id
_entity_poly.type
_entity_poly.pdbx_seq_one_letter_code
_entity_poly.pdbx_strand_id
1 'polypeptide(L)' 'MITLSYSGGILLYLLIWLVTIGILWARELWRNRAYSWESNSRRILNCPGCHVSFTAPDNANVTRCPQCNSICFYRKR' A
#
# COMPACT_ATOMS: atom_id res chain seq x y z
N MET A 1 -30.80 -34.08 -21.82
CA MET A 1 -30.08 -34.34 -20.55
C MET A 1 -28.61 -34.20 -20.87
N ILE A 2 -27.91 -33.23 -20.27
CA ILE A 2 -26.46 -33.10 -20.45
C ILE A 2 -25.84 -34.28 -19.70
N THR A 3 -25.41 -35.31 -20.43
CA THR A 3 -24.65 -36.44 -19.88
C THR A 3 -23.25 -35.94 -19.56
N LEU A 4 -23.14 -35.15 -18.50
CA LEU A 4 -21.87 -34.71 -17.99
C LEU A 4 -21.25 -35.90 -17.27
N SER A 5 -20.22 -36.48 -17.87
CA SER A 5 -19.42 -37.52 -17.22
C SER A 5 -18.92 -37.01 -15.87
N TYR A 6 -18.86 -37.87 -14.84
CA TYR A 6 -18.37 -37.49 -13.50
C TYR A 6 -17.01 -36.79 -13.55
N SER A 7 -16.12 -37.23 -14.45
CA SER A 7 -14.83 -36.58 -14.73
C SER A 7 -14.98 -35.14 -15.23
N GLY A 8 -15.94 -34.88 -16.13
CA GLY A 8 -16.24 -33.54 -16.64
C GLY A 8 -16.80 -32.60 -15.57
N GLY A 9 -17.62 -33.12 -14.65
CA GLY A 9 -18.16 -32.36 -13.52
C GLY A 9 -17.08 -31.88 -12.56
N ILE A 10 -16.15 -32.77 -12.20
CA ILE A 10 -15.01 -32.43 -11.34
C ILE A 10 -14.10 -31.40 -12.02
N LEU A 11 -13.81 -31.57 -13.31
CA LEU A 11 -12.99 -30.61 -14.05
C LEU A 11 -13.64 -29.23 -14.11
N LEU A 12 -14.95 -29.15 -14.40
CA LEU A 12 -15.68 -27.88 -14.39
C LEU A 12 -15.69 -27.23 -13.01
N TYR A 13 -15.91 -28.01 -11.95
CA TYR A 13 -15.90 -27.53 -10.58
C TYR A 13 -14.54 -26.93 -10.20
N LEU A 14 -13.44 -27.63 -10.53
CA LEU A 14 -12.08 -27.15 -10.29
C LEU A 14 -11.77 -25.89 -11.10
N LEU A 15 -12.23 -25.82 -12.35
CA LEU A 15 -12.03 -24.66 -13.22
C LEU A 15 -12.77 -23.44 -12.65
N ILE A 16 -14.01 -23.60 -12.21
CA ILE A 16 -14.78 -22.55 -11.54
C ILE A 16 -14.04 -22.07 -10.28
N TRP A 17 -13.52 -22.98 -9.46
CA TRP A 17 -12.74 -22.62 -8.27
C TRP A 17 -11.44 -21.89 -8.59
N LEU A 18 -10.72 -22.30 -9.63
CA LEU A 18 -9.52 -21.58 -10.07
C LEU A 18 -9.86 -20.15 -10.50
N VAL A 19 -10.96 -19.98 -11.23
CA VAL A 19 -11.42 -18.66 -11.65
C VAL A 19 -11.82 -17.80 -10.45
N THR A 20 -12.57 -18.33 -9.48
CA THR A 20 -12.96 -17.56 -8.30
C THR A 20 -11.76 -17.15 -7.46
N ILE A 21 -10.78 -18.04 -7.26
CA ILE A 21 -9.53 -17.73 -6.57
C ILE A 21 -8.76 -16.65 -7.33
N GLY A 22 -8.65 -16.76 -8.65
CA GLY A 22 -7.99 -15.75 -9.49
C GLY A 22 -8.63 -14.36 -9.39
N ILE A 23 -9.96 -14.29 -9.39
CA ILE A 23 -10.70 -13.03 -9.24
C ILE A 23 -10.46 -12.42 -7.85
N LEU A 24 -10.54 -13.21 -6.78
CA LEU A 24 -10.29 -12.75 -5.41
C LEU A 24 -8.85 -12.27 -5.25
N TRP A 25 -7.90 -12.98 -5.84
CA TRP A 25 -6.50 -12.60 -5.81
C TRP A 25 -6.24 -11.30 -6.56
N ALA A 26 -6.79 -11.13 -7.77
CA ALA A 26 -6.68 -9.88 -8.52
C ALA A 26 -7.30 -8.70 -7.76
N ARG A 27 -8.46 -8.90 -7.14
CA ARG A 27 -9.12 -7.89 -6.29
C ARG A 27 -8.24 -7.49 -5.11
N GLU A 28 -7.63 -8.46 -4.45
CA GLU A 28 -6.72 -8.21 -3.34
C GLU A 28 -5.44 -7.50 -3.79
N LEU A 29 -4.89 -7.86 -4.95
CA LEU A 29 -3.74 -7.20 -5.55
C LEU A 29 -4.05 -5.73 -5.87
N TRP A 30 -5.23 -5.44 -6.40
CA TRP A 30 -5.69 -4.08 -6.66
C TRP A 30 -5.87 -3.28 -5.37
N ARG A 31 -6.46 -3.90 -4.34
CA ARG A 31 -6.61 -3.30 -3.02
C ARG A 31 -5.26 -2.96 -2.40
N ASN A 32 -4.33 -3.91 -2.40
CA ASN A 32 -2.98 -3.71 -1.90
C ASN A 32 -2.23 -2.66 -2.71
N ARG A 33 -2.42 -2.59 -4.03
CA ARG A 33 -1.81 -1.54 -4.86
C ARG A 33 -2.32 -0.15 -4.48
N ALA A 34 -3.63 0.00 -4.24
CA ALA A 34 -4.23 1.26 -3.79
C ALA A 34 -3.67 1.70 -2.42
N TYR A 35 -3.63 0.79 -1.44
CA TYR A 35 -3.11 1.12 -0.10
C TYR A 35 -1.57 1.24 -0.03
N SER A 36 -0.84 0.52 -0.89
CA SER A 36 0.63 0.62 -0.97
C SER A 36 1.08 1.98 -1.54
N TRP A 37 0.26 2.61 -2.38
CA TRP A 37 0.55 3.96 -2.88
C TRP A 37 0.27 5.06 -1.85
N GLU A 38 -0.59 4.78 -0.87
CA GLU A 38 -0.78 5.58 0.34
C GLU A 38 0.17 5.16 1.47
N SER A 39 1.36 4.66 1.11
CA SER A 39 2.52 4.79 1.97
C SER A 39 2.74 6.29 2.21
N ASN A 40 2.06 6.82 3.22
CA ASN A 40 2.35 8.05 3.92
C ASN A 40 3.71 7.83 4.56
N SER A 41 4.74 7.81 3.71
CA SER A 41 6.13 7.59 4.04
C SER A 41 6.51 8.73 4.96
N ARG A 42 6.40 8.46 6.27
CA ARG A 42 6.80 9.42 7.28
C ARG A 42 8.32 9.39 7.30
N ARG A 43 8.94 10.43 6.76
CA ARG A 43 10.38 10.57 6.90
C ARG A 43 10.69 11.05 8.31
N ILE A 44 11.72 10.45 8.89
CA ILE A 44 12.34 10.95 10.11
C ILE A 44 13.23 12.13 9.69
N LEU A 45 12.88 13.31 10.15
CA LEU A 45 13.60 14.55 9.89
C LEU A 45 14.24 15.02 11.19
N ASN A 46 15.44 15.57 11.09
CA ASN A 46 16.16 16.13 12.23
C ASN A 46 16.23 17.64 12.12
N CYS A 47 15.74 18.36 13.13
CA CYS A 47 15.76 19.81 13.15
C CYS A 47 17.20 20.34 13.34
N PRO A 48 17.71 21.26 12.49
CA PRO A 48 19.05 21.83 12.66
C PRO A 48 19.16 22.75 13.88
N GLY A 49 18.05 23.31 14.39
CA GLY A 49 18.06 24.25 15.51
C GLY A 49 18.01 23.59 16.89
N CYS A 50 17.28 22.48 17.04
CA CYS A 50 17.12 21.80 18.34
C CYS A 50 17.57 20.34 18.34
N HIS A 51 18.03 19.81 17.20
CA HIS A 51 18.49 18.42 17.04
C HIS A 51 17.44 17.35 17.40
N VAL A 52 16.16 17.74 17.46
CA VAL A 52 15.05 16.83 17.73
C VAL A 52 14.66 16.13 16.44
N SER A 53 14.53 14.81 16.54
CA SER A 53 14.03 13.97 15.46
C SER A 53 12.51 13.88 15.51
N PHE A 54 11.83 14.17 14.40
CA PHE A 54 10.39 14.10 14.30
C PHE A 54 9.95 13.54 12.95
N THR A 55 8.74 12.96 12.90
CA THR A 55 8.19 12.42 11.66
C THR A 55 7.39 13.49 10.91
N ALA A 56 7.67 13.66 9.62
CA ALA A 56 6.87 14.51 8.76
C ALA A 56 6.46 13.78 7.46
N PRO A 57 5.36 14.20 6.82
CA PRO A 57 4.96 13.62 5.54
C PRO A 57 6.02 13.86 4.46
N ASP A 58 6.29 12.84 3.64
CA ASP A 58 7.33 12.82 2.58
C ASP A 58 7.19 13.96 1.53
N ASN A 59 6.00 14.56 1.43
CA ASN A 59 5.69 15.60 0.46
C ASN A 59 5.95 17.03 0.97
N ALA A 60 6.33 17.20 2.23
CA ALA A 60 6.51 18.52 2.81
C ALA A 60 7.97 18.98 2.68
N ASN A 61 8.23 19.91 1.76
CA ASN A 61 9.53 20.58 1.60
C ASN A 61 9.85 21.56 2.75
N VAL A 62 8.80 22.01 3.46
CA VAL A 62 8.88 22.96 4.57
C VAL A 62 8.03 22.43 5.73
N THR A 63 8.64 22.25 6.89
CA THR A 63 7.92 21.83 8.10
C THR A 63 8.37 22.67 9.30
N ARG A 64 7.49 22.88 10.27
CA ARG A 64 7.85 23.51 11.54
C ARG A 64 8.21 22.43 12.53
N CYS A 65 9.31 22.64 13.26
CA CYS A 65 9.68 21.73 14.34
C CYS A 65 8.64 21.80 15.47
N PRO A 66 8.15 20.66 16.00
CA PRO A 66 7.17 20.66 17.08
C PRO A 66 7.72 21.22 18.40
N GLN A 67 9.05 21.22 18.59
CA GLN A 67 9.67 21.66 19.83
C GLN A 67 10.11 23.12 19.80
N CYS A 68 10.87 23.54 18.77
CA CYS A 68 11.39 24.91 18.69
C CYS A 68 10.61 25.84 17.75
N ASN A 69 9.59 25.32 17.06
CA ASN A 69 8.75 26.05 16.09
C ASN A 69 9.51 26.75 14.95
N SER A 70 10.82 26.48 14.81
CA SER A 70 11.63 27.00 13.71
C SER A 70 11.20 26.37 12.39
N ILE A 71 11.25 27.17 11.32
CA ILE A 71 10.96 26.71 9.96
C ILE A 71 12.17 25.90 9.48
N CYS A 72 11.96 24.61 9.25
CA CYS A 72 12.99 23.69 8.79
C CYS A 72 12.75 23.38 7.31
N PHE A 73 13.77 23.65 6.49
CA PHE A 73 13.77 23.34 5.06
C PHE A 73 14.45 22.00 4.83
N TYR A 74 13.73 21.04 4.26
CA TYR A 74 14.28 19.74 3.92
C TYR A 74 14.23 19.55 2.41
N ARG A 75 15.41 19.44 1.79
CA ARG A 75 15.53 19.21 0.35
C ARG A 75 15.52 17.71 0.09
N LYS A 76 14.62 17.24 -0.76
CA LYS A 76 14.67 15.88 -1.32
C LYS A 76 16.00 15.74 -2.07
N ARG A 77 16.85 14.78 -1.69
CA ARG A 77 18.06 14.42 -2.42
C ARG A 77 17.72 13.46 -3.56
#